data_AF-A0AAV2JUA4-F1
#
_entry.id   AF-A0AAV2JUA4-F1
#
_cell.length_a   1.000
_cell.length_b   1.000
_cell.length_c   1.000
_cell.angle_alpha   90.00
_cell.angle_beta   90.00
_cell.angle_gamma   90.00
#
_symmetry.space_group_name_H-M   'P 1'
#
loop_
_entity.id
_entity.type
_entity.pdbx_description
1 polymer ?
#
loop_
_entity_poly.entity_id
_entity_poly.type
_entity_poly.pdbx_seq_one_letter_code
_entity_poly.pdbx_strand_id
1 'polypeptide(L)'
;MRLFELARDHMHSTGQYNVLGGIVSPVSDAYRKQGLVPARHRIAMAKLALKTSDWITVDEWESQQPDWMETVVTMRYHYNRILQEQQKSSTFTNPISNSSPTVQLKLLCGADFLDSFKTPGLWLDEHIEEVSGRYGLVCSG
;
A
#
# COMPACT_ATOMS: atom_id res chain seq x y z
N MET A 1 5.10 -10.92 -7.61
CA MET A 1 5.70 -9.62 -7.97
C MET A 1 5.16 -9.00 -9.25
N ARG A 2 4.69 -9.80 -10.23
CA ARG A 2 4.17 -9.29 -11.51
C ARG A 2 3.11 -8.18 -11.39
N LEU A 3 2.23 -8.23 -10.39
CA LEU A 3 1.19 -7.23 -10.17
C LEU A 3 1.77 -5.81 -9.97
N PHE A 4 2.85 -5.68 -9.20
CA PHE A 4 3.54 -4.39 -9.01
C PHE A 4 4.16 -3.88 -10.30
N GLU A 5 4.82 -4.76 -11.06
CA GLU A 5 5.46 -4.39 -12.33
C GLU A 5 4.42 -3.90 -13.35
N LEU A 6 3.32 -4.62 -13.52
CA LEU A 6 2.22 -4.23 -14.42
C LEU A 6 1.60 -2.90 -14.03
N ALA A 7 1.33 -2.71 -12.73
CA ALA A 7 0.77 -1.46 -12.22
C ALA A 7 1.74 -0.29 -12.43
N ARG A 8 3.04 -0.49 -12.19
CA ARG A 8 4.07 0.53 -12.40
C ARG A 8 4.17 0.92 -13.86
N ASP A 9 4.30 -0.05 -14.75
CA ASP A 9 4.40 0.17 -16.20
C ASP A 9 3.16 0.95 -16.69
N HIS A 10 1.97 0.55 -16.25
CA HIS A 10 0.73 1.24 -16.61
C HIS A 10 0.73 2.69 -16.12
N MET A 11 1.01 2.91 -14.82
CA MET A 11 1.03 4.25 -14.22
C MET A 11 2.02 5.18 -14.92
N HIS A 12 3.23 4.69 -15.21
CA HIS A 12 4.24 5.44 -15.97
C HIS A 12 3.79 5.73 -17.40
N SER A 13 3.15 4.78 -18.08
CA SER A 13 2.65 4.95 -19.45
C SER A 13 1.59 6.05 -19.60
N THR A 14 0.87 6.39 -18.53
CA THR A 14 -0.10 7.50 -18.55
C THR A 14 0.56 8.87 -18.69
N GLY A 15 1.87 8.98 -18.39
CA GLY A 15 2.59 10.25 -18.30
C GLY A 15 2.21 11.14 -17.12
N GLN A 16 1.22 10.75 -16.31
CA GLN A 16 0.71 11.54 -15.18
C GLN A 16 1.37 11.18 -13.85
N TYR A 17 1.93 9.98 -13.76
CA TYR A 17 2.48 9.44 -12.52
C TYR A 17 3.92 9.01 -12.69
N ASN A 18 4.72 9.25 -11.65
CA ASN A 18 6.00 8.61 -11.44
C ASN A 18 5.94 7.74 -10.17
N VAL A 19 5.94 6.41 -10.35
CA VAL A 19 5.92 5.47 -9.21
C VAL A 19 7.27 5.48 -8.51
N LEU A 20 7.26 5.91 -7.25
CA LEU A 20 8.48 6.06 -6.43
C LEU A 20 8.86 4.78 -5.68
N GLY A 21 7.90 3.90 -5.41
CA GLY A 21 8.11 2.71 -4.60
C GLY A 21 6.86 1.85 -4.49
N GLY A 22 7.05 0.63 -4.01
CA GLY A 22 5.99 -0.33 -3.69
C GLY A 22 6.12 -0.84 -2.25
N ILE A 23 4.99 -1.08 -1.59
CA ILE A 23 4.95 -1.63 -0.24
C ILE A 23 4.10 -2.90 -0.26
N VAL A 24 4.69 -4.01 0.17
CA VAL A 24 3.96 -5.23 0.53
C VAL A 24 3.72 -5.19 2.04
N SER A 25 2.45 -5.12 2.45
CA SER A 25 2.02 -5.18 3.85
C SER A 25 1.36 -6.54 4.13
N PRO A 26 2.05 -7.50 4.78
CA PRO A 26 1.44 -8.76 5.15
C PRO A 26 0.40 -8.56 6.26
N VAL A 27 -0.78 -9.17 6.11
CA VAL A 27 -1.84 -9.11 7.13
C VAL A 27 -1.41 -9.72 8.47
N SER A 28 -1.98 -9.27 9.59
CA SER A 28 -1.81 -9.89 10.92
C SER A 28 -2.38 -11.32 10.98
N ASP A 29 -1.78 -12.15 11.84
CA ASP A 29 -2.31 -13.48 12.15
C ASP A 29 -3.67 -13.40 12.88
N ALA A 30 -3.99 -12.26 13.48
CA ALA A 30 -5.29 -11.96 14.07
C ALA A 30 -6.44 -11.91 13.04
N TYR A 31 -6.15 -11.90 11.73
CA TYR A 31 -7.17 -12.05 10.68
C TYR A 31 -7.90 -13.39 10.72
N ARG A 32 -7.29 -14.43 11.33
CA ARG A 32 -7.91 -15.74 11.57
C ARG A 32 -8.50 -16.44 10.33
N LYS A 33 -8.01 -16.10 9.12
CA LYS A 33 -8.37 -16.84 7.91
C LYS A 33 -7.90 -18.28 8.01
N GLN A 34 -8.79 -19.22 7.72
CA GLN A 34 -8.45 -20.65 7.74
C GLN A 34 -7.28 -20.94 6.80
N GLY A 35 -6.28 -21.67 7.31
CA GLY A 35 -5.07 -22.00 6.55
C GLY A 35 -4.05 -20.86 6.40
N LEU A 36 -4.25 -19.72 7.06
CA LEU A 36 -3.27 -18.63 7.07
C LEU A 36 -2.00 -19.06 7.80
N VAL A 37 -0.90 -19.14 7.05
CA VAL A 37 0.43 -19.41 7.60
C VAL A 37 0.86 -18.25 8.51
N PRO A 38 1.57 -18.50 9.63
CA PRO A 38 2.03 -17.44 10.53
C PRO A 38 2.78 -16.31 9.82
N ALA A 39 2.53 -15.08 10.27
CA ALA A 39 3.02 -13.83 9.68
C ALA A 39 4.53 -13.86 9.45
N ARG A 40 5.29 -14.34 10.43
CA ARG A 40 6.76 -14.48 10.34
C ARG A 40 7.23 -15.21 9.08
N HIS A 41 6.51 -16.25 8.65
CA HIS A 41 6.86 -17.02 7.47
C HIS A 41 6.45 -16.29 6.20
N ARG A 42 5.27 -15.65 6.19
CA ARG A 42 4.81 -14.83 5.06
C ARG A 42 5.73 -13.64 4.81
N ILE A 43 6.15 -12.95 5.86
CA ILE A 43 7.14 -11.87 5.84
C ILE A 43 8.48 -12.39 5.27
N ALA A 44 8.99 -13.50 5.80
CA ALA A 44 10.26 -14.07 5.32
C ALA A 44 10.19 -14.44 3.83
N MET A 45 9.10 -15.08 3.39
CA MET A 45 8.87 -15.40 1.98
C MET A 45 8.78 -14.15 1.12
N ALA A 46 8.05 -13.12 1.55
CA ALA A 46 7.93 -11.86 0.83
C ALA A 46 9.29 -11.15 0.70
N LYS A 47 10.07 -11.08 1.78
CA LYS A 47 11.43 -10.51 1.76
C LYS A 47 12.36 -11.25 0.80
N LEU A 48 12.30 -12.59 0.78
CA LEU A 48 13.08 -13.40 -0.16
C LEU A 48 12.64 -13.16 -1.62
N ALA A 49 11.34 -13.09 -1.88
CA ALA A 49 10.79 -12.80 -3.20
C ALA A 49 11.13 -11.40 -3.70
N LEU A 50 11.38 -10.45 -2.78
CA LEU A 50 11.77 -9.07 -3.08
C LEU A 50 13.27 -8.83 -3.10
N LYS A 51 14.11 -9.85 -2.87
CA LYS A 51 15.57 -9.67 -2.76
C LYS A 51 16.21 -9.02 -3.99
N THR A 52 15.63 -9.23 -5.18
CA THR A 52 16.11 -8.65 -6.46
C THR A 52 15.36 -7.39 -6.88
N SER A 53 14.40 -6.93 -6.08
CA SER A 53 13.64 -5.70 -6.34
C SER A 53 14.37 -4.52 -5.70
N ASP A 54 14.53 -3.44 -6.46
CA ASP A 54 15.15 -2.18 -6.03
C ASP A 54 14.12 -1.12 -5.56
N TRP A 55 12.82 -1.35 -5.81
CA TRP A 55 11.78 -0.34 -5.58
C TRP A 55 10.61 -0.81 -4.71
N ILE A 56 10.45 -2.12 -4.50
CA ILE A 56 9.40 -2.71 -3.66
C ILE A 56 10.01 -3.22 -2.36
N THR A 57 9.35 -2.90 -1.24
CA THR A 57 9.76 -3.29 0.11
C THR A 57 8.66 -4.04 0.84
N VAL A 58 9.02 -4.81 1.88
CA VAL A 58 8.06 -5.35 2.85
C VAL A 58 8.00 -4.42 4.05
N ASP A 59 6.82 -3.98 4.44
CA ASP A 59 6.57 -3.29 5.70
C ASP A 59 5.78 -4.24 6.62
N GLU A 60 6.31 -4.48 7.81
CA GLU A 60 5.77 -5.48 8.74
C GLU A 60 4.74 -4.89 9.70
N TRP A 61 4.51 -3.57 9.67
CA TRP A 61 3.72 -2.89 10.69
C TRP A 61 2.34 -3.53 10.91
N GLU A 62 1.59 -3.80 9.85
CA GLU A 62 0.25 -4.42 9.95
C GLU A 62 0.33 -5.80 10.61
N SER A 63 1.31 -6.61 10.20
CA SER A 63 1.48 -7.97 10.72
C SER A 63 1.86 -8.04 12.20
N GLN A 64 2.46 -6.97 12.72
CA GLN A 64 2.88 -6.85 14.11
C GLN A 64 1.80 -6.27 15.02
N GLN A 65 0.64 -5.89 14.48
CA GLN A 65 -0.47 -5.41 15.29
C GLN A 65 -1.13 -6.55 16.08
N PRO A 66 -1.54 -6.29 17.33
CA PRO A 66 -2.13 -7.31 18.21
C PRO A 66 -3.47 -7.85 17.68
N ASP A 67 -4.22 -7.00 16.98
CA ASP A 67 -5.50 -7.32 16.36
C ASP A 67 -5.44 -7.14 14.84
N TRP A 68 -6.45 -7.66 14.15
CA TRP A 68 -6.61 -7.41 12.72
C TRP A 68 -6.95 -5.94 12.48
N MET A 69 -6.38 -5.37 11.43
CA MET A 69 -6.57 -3.98 11.03
C MET A 69 -7.31 -3.92 9.70
N GLU A 70 -8.27 -3.02 9.59
CA GLU A 70 -8.89 -2.69 8.32
C GLU A 70 -7.86 -2.09 7.36
N THR A 71 -7.98 -2.38 6.06
CA THR A 71 -7.03 -1.88 5.05
C THR A 71 -6.86 -0.36 5.09
N VAL A 72 -7.93 0.39 5.35
CA VAL A 72 -7.85 1.86 5.46
C VAL A 72 -6.92 2.31 6.60
N VAL A 73 -6.85 1.56 7.71
CA VAL A 73 -5.97 1.87 8.85
C VAL A 73 -4.51 1.66 8.45
N THR A 74 -4.20 0.56 7.77
CA THR A 74 -2.87 0.31 7.19
C THR A 74 -2.49 1.41 6.18
N MET A 75 -3.42 1.85 5.34
CA MET A 75 -3.17 2.94 4.38
C MET A 75 -2.90 4.28 5.09
N ARG A 76 -3.67 4.63 6.13
CA ARG A 76 -3.42 5.82 6.96
C ARG A 76 -2.03 5.77 7.59
N TYR A 77 -1.61 4.62 8.12
CA TYR A 77 -0.27 4.44 8.68
C TYR A 77 0.83 4.74 7.65
N HIS A 78 0.81 4.07 6.49
CA HIS A 78 1.85 4.28 5.48
C HIS A 78 1.83 5.69 4.90
N TYR A 79 0.65 6.27 4.67
CA TYR A 79 0.55 7.63 4.15
C TYR A 79 1.15 8.65 5.13
N ASN A 80 0.85 8.54 6.42
CA ASN A 80 1.44 9.40 7.44
C ASN A 80 2.96 9.22 7.54
N ARG A 81 3.48 8.00 7.42
CA ARG A 81 4.92 7.73 7.40
C ARG A 81 5.60 8.40 6.20
N ILE A 82 5.02 8.28 5.01
CA ILE A 82 5.52 8.91 3.79
C ILE A 82 5.57 10.44 3.94
N LEU A 83 4.50 11.06 4.46
CA LEU A 83 4.48 12.51 4.68
C LEU A 83 5.57 12.97 5.67
N GLN A 84 5.82 12.22 6.73
CA GLN A 84 6.90 12.53 7.69
C GLN A 84 8.29 12.44 7.05
N GLU A 85 8.53 11.46 6.18
CA GLU A 85 9.79 11.31 5.44
C GLU A 85 10.01 12.45 4.45
N GLN A 86 8.94 12.92 3.79
CA GLN A 86 9.01 14.10 2.93
C GLN A 86 9.37 15.36 3.73
N GLN A 87 8.74 15.59 4.89
CA GLN A 87 9.03 16.76 5.72
C GLN A 87 10.49 16.80 6.19
N LYS A 88 11.05 15.65 6.60
CA LYS A 88 12.47 15.53 7.00
C LYS A 88 13.44 15.79 5.85
N SER A 89 13.04 15.46 4.62
CA SER A 89 13.87 15.69 3.43
C SER A 89 13.85 17.17 3.02
N SER A 90 12.70 17.84 3.16
CA SER A 90 12.52 19.26 2.82
C SER A 90 13.27 20.24 3.73
N THR A 91 13.65 19.85 4.95
CA THR A 91 14.46 20.70 5.86
C THR A 91 15.88 20.99 5.35
N PHE A 92 16.34 20.32 4.29
CA PHE A 92 17.68 20.52 3.70
C PHE A 92 17.69 21.32 2.38
N THR A 93 16.54 21.72 1.84
CA THR A 93 16.45 22.44 0.56
C THR A 93 15.70 23.76 0.69
N ASN A 94 16.32 24.84 0.21
CA ASN A 94 15.81 26.21 0.24
C ASN A 94 14.34 26.34 -0.22
N PRO A 95 13.53 27.23 0.41
CA PRO A 95 12.08 27.34 0.20
C PRO A 95 11.67 28.08 -1.09
N ILE A 96 12.35 27.88 -2.23
CA ILE A 96 12.19 28.73 -3.42
C ILE A 96 11.19 28.16 -4.46
N SER A 97 10.55 27.01 -4.24
CA SER A 97 9.48 26.53 -5.13
C SER A 97 8.22 26.10 -4.38
N ASN A 98 7.15 26.89 -4.50
CA ASN A 98 5.80 26.65 -3.95
C ASN A 98 5.03 25.48 -4.61
N SER A 99 5.71 24.55 -5.28
CA SER A 99 5.07 23.42 -5.97
C SER A 99 5.91 22.16 -5.79
N SER A 100 6.09 21.71 -4.55
CA SER A 100 6.58 20.36 -4.33
C SER A 100 5.52 19.37 -4.85
N PRO A 101 5.90 18.35 -5.63
CA PRO A 101 4.95 17.37 -6.11
C PRO A 101 4.35 16.60 -4.92
N THR A 102 3.02 16.64 -4.79
CA THR A 102 2.29 15.93 -3.74
C THR A 102 2.42 14.43 -3.95
N VAL A 103 3.03 13.72 -3.00
CA VAL A 103 3.10 12.26 -3.05
C VAL A 103 1.73 11.66 -2.73
N GLN A 104 1.34 10.67 -3.53
CA GLN A 104 0.09 9.94 -3.39
C GLN A 104 0.37 8.50 -3.00
N LEU A 105 -0.44 7.95 -2.09
CA LEU A 105 -0.50 6.52 -1.82
C LEU A 105 -1.74 5.96 -2.51
N LYS A 106 -1.59 4.87 -3.28
CA LYS A 106 -2.69 4.14 -3.92
C LYS A 106 -2.70 2.69 -3.47
N LEU A 107 -3.89 2.08 -3.38
CA LEU A 107 -4.04 0.67 -3.08
C LEU A 107 -3.88 -0.17 -4.36
N LEU A 108 -2.89 -1.05 -4.39
CA LEU A 108 -2.70 -2.01 -5.49
C LEU A 108 -3.46 -3.31 -5.17
N CYS A 109 -4.40 -3.69 -6.03
CA CYS A 109 -5.23 -4.87 -5.80
C CYS A 109 -5.56 -5.63 -7.10
N GLY A 110 -6.04 -6.86 -6.96
CA GLY A 110 -6.66 -7.61 -8.04
C GLY A 110 -8.15 -7.29 -8.20
N ALA A 111 -8.76 -7.77 -9.28
CA ALA A 111 -10.20 -7.59 -9.53
C ALA A 111 -11.07 -8.26 -8.45
N ASP A 112 -10.63 -9.40 -7.92
CA ASP A 112 -11.27 -10.13 -6.83
C ASP A 112 -11.38 -9.31 -5.53
N PHE A 113 -10.32 -8.58 -5.18
CA PHE A 113 -10.33 -7.68 -4.03
C PHE A 113 -11.28 -6.50 -4.26
N LEU A 114 -11.27 -5.91 -5.45
CA LEU A 114 -12.17 -4.80 -5.78
C LEU A 114 -13.64 -5.23 -5.74
N ASP A 115 -13.95 -6.43 -6.24
CA ASP A 115 -15.29 -7.00 -6.17
C ASP A 115 -15.75 -7.26 -4.73
N SER A 116 -14.81 -7.47 -3.79
CA SER A 116 -15.15 -7.65 -2.38
C SER A 116 -15.83 -6.43 -1.75
N PHE A 117 -15.65 -5.22 -2.31
CA PHE A 117 -16.36 -4.01 -1.84
C PHE A 117 -17.88 -4.12 -1.98
N LYS A 118 -18.37 -5.01 -2.86
CA LYS A 118 -19.79 -5.27 -3.07
C LYS A 118 -20.36 -6.28 -2.07
N THR A 119 -19.53 -6.89 -1.23
CA THR A 119 -19.95 -7.93 -0.28
C THR A 119 -20.54 -7.29 0.97
N PRO A 120 -21.83 -7.50 1.28
CA PRO A 120 -22.48 -6.88 2.42
C PRO A 120 -21.81 -7.26 3.75
N GLY A 121 -21.52 -6.25 4.58
CA GLY A 121 -20.95 -6.44 5.92
C GLY A 121 -19.45 -6.76 5.96
N LEU A 122 -18.78 -6.87 4.80
CA LEU A 122 -17.33 -7.11 4.75
C LEU A 122 -16.52 -5.80 4.90
N TRP A 123 -17.08 -4.69 4.44
CA TRP A 123 -16.49 -3.36 4.47
C TRP A 123 -17.46 -2.39 5.11
N LEU A 124 -16.93 -1.40 5.83
CA LEU A 124 -17.70 -0.23 6.21
C LEU A 124 -17.74 0.74 5.02
N ASP A 125 -18.90 1.34 4.76
CA ASP A 125 -19.08 2.26 3.62
C ASP A 125 -18.10 3.44 3.69
N GLU A 126 -17.88 4.00 4.89
CA GLU A 126 -16.89 5.06 5.14
C GLU A 126 -15.44 4.62 4.81
N HIS A 127 -15.12 3.34 4.99
CA HIS A 127 -13.80 2.81 4.65
C HIS A 127 -13.65 2.67 3.14
N ILE A 128 -14.70 2.28 2.42
CA ILE A 128 -14.69 2.24 0.94
C ILE A 128 -14.56 3.67 0.39
N GLU A 129 -15.32 4.62 0.91
CA GLU A 129 -15.27 6.03 0.50
C GLU A 129 -13.87 6.61 0.72
N GLU A 130 -13.24 6.35 1.87
CA GLU A 130 -11.88 6.84 2.10
C GLU A 130 -10.85 6.15 1.20
N VAL A 131 -10.90 4.82 1.06
CA VAL A 131 -9.97 4.09 0.19
C VAL A 131 -10.08 4.55 -1.26
N SER A 132 -11.29 4.65 -1.80
CA SER A 132 -11.51 5.02 -3.20
C SER A 132 -11.37 6.51 -3.47
N GLY A 133 -11.81 7.38 -2.56
CA GLY A 133 -11.80 8.83 -2.73
C GLY A 133 -10.49 9.49 -2.32
N ARG A 134 -9.92 9.12 -1.16
CA ARG A 134 -8.72 9.79 -0.62
C ARG A 134 -7.43 9.23 -1.22
N TYR A 135 -7.34 7.91 -1.34
CA TYR A 135 -6.12 7.24 -1.79
C TYR A 135 -6.20 6.84 -3.27
N GLY A 136 -7.31 6.22 -3.65
CA GLY A 136 -7.52 5.63 -4.96
C GLY A 136 -6.94 4.22 -5.08
N LEU A 137 -7.31 3.56 -6.16
CA LEU A 137 -7.00 2.15 -6.44
C LEU A 137 -6.23 2.04 -7.75
N VAL A 138 -5.33 1.07 -7.82
CA VAL A 138 -4.74 0.56 -9.05
C VAL A 138 -5.10 -0.91 -9.11
N CYS A 139 -6.03 -1.27 -9.98
CA CYS A 139 -6.47 -2.64 -10.17
C CYS A 139 -5.78 -3.21 -11.42
N SER A 140 -5.16 -4.38 -11.31
CA SER A 140 -4.72 -5.13 -12.50
C SER A 140 -5.42 -6.49 -12.55
N GLY A 141 -6.02 -6.77 -13.70
CA GLY A 141 -6.72 -8.01 -14.03
C GLY A 141 -6.40 -8.42 -15.46
#